data_AF-A0A497NYV2-F1
#
_entry.id   AF-A0A497NYV2-F1
#
_cell.length_a   1.000
_cell.length_b   1.000
_cell.length_c   1.000
_cell.angle_alpha   90.00
_cell.angle_beta   90.00
_cell.angle_gamma   90.00
#
_symmetry.space_group_name_H-M   'P 1'
#
loop_
_entity.id
_entity.type
_entity.pdbx_description
1 polymer ?
#
loop_
_entity_poly.entity_id
_entity_poly.type
_entity_poly.pdbx_seq_one_letter_code
_entity_poly.pdbx_strand_id
1 'polypeptide(L)'
;YGSDGNLTVIGETKTRLASRHVRELERKIDMVKRNEPELLRGKTIKTIYAMWAHPEAVEECKAREIWLNTPNKELTRPNIQTQ
;
A
#
# COMPACT_ATOMS: atom_id res chain seq x y z
N TYR A 1 4.93 -7.66 4.30
CA TYR A 1 3.68 -8.43 4.49
C TYR A 1 3.63 -8.85 5.95
N GLY A 2 2.46 -8.76 6.57
CA GLY A 2 2.18 -9.30 7.90
C GLY A 2 0.67 -9.41 8.09
N SER A 3 0.21 -10.47 8.76
CA SER A 3 -1.22 -10.72 9.00
C SER A 3 -1.41 -11.38 10.36
N ASP A 4 -2.48 -11.02 11.06
CA ASP A 4 -2.95 -11.69 12.28
C ASP A 4 -4.31 -12.41 12.07
N GLY A 5 -4.80 -12.45 10.83
CA GLY A 5 -6.09 -13.01 10.45
C GLY A 5 -7.26 -12.00 10.46
N ASN A 6 -7.20 -10.95 11.28
CA ASN A 6 -8.20 -9.86 11.31
C ASN A 6 -7.74 -8.64 10.51
N LEU A 7 -6.43 -8.41 10.48
CA LEU A 7 -5.76 -7.34 9.76
C LEU A 7 -4.60 -7.91 8.96
N THR A 8 -4.50 -7.50 7.70
CA THR A 8 -3.38 -7.79 6.82
C THR A 8 -2.75 -6.49 6.34
N VAL A 9 -1.43 -6.35 6.52
CA VAL A 9 -0.64 -5.24 5.98
C VAL A 9 0.26 -5.75 4.86
N ILE A 10 0.04 -5.24 3.66
CA ILE A 10 0.79 -5.63 2.45
C ILE A 10 1.33 -4.40 1.73
N GLY A 11 2.56 -4.49 1.23
CA GLY A 11 3.23 -3.34 0.66
C GLY A 11 4.62 -3.64 0.15
N GLU A 12 5.26 -2.61 -0.40
CA GLU A 12 6.65 -2.67 -0.89
C GLU A 12 7.45 -1.43 -0.44
N THR A 13 8.77 -1.53 -0.56
CA THR A 13 9.70 -0.43 -0.29
C THR A 13 10.37 0.06 -1.57
N LYS A 14 10.70 1.35 -1.65
CA LYS A 14 11.38 1.97 -2.80
C LYS A 14 12.37 3.04 -2.37
N THR A 15 13.48 3.20 -3.10
CA THR A 15 14.29 4.41 -2.98
C THR A 15 13.61 5.60 -3.67
N ARG A 16 13.07 5.40 -4.87
CA ARG A 16 12.33 6.41 -5.63
C ARG A 16 10.99 5.87 -6.10
N LEU A 17 9.91 6.54 -5.72
CA LEU A 17 8.56 6.16 -6.06
C LEU A 17 8.00 7.02 -7.21
N ALA A 18 7.49 6.36 -8.25
CA ALA A 18 6.79 6.95 -9.39
C ALA A 18 5.43 6.27 -9.52
N SER A 19 4.45 6.91 -10.17
CA SER A 19 3.07 6.43 -10.24
C SER A 19 2.93 5.03 -10.86
N ARG A 20 3.84 4.64 -11.76
CA ARG A 20 3.87 3.27 -12.32
C ARG A 20 4.09 2.20 -11.25
N HIS A 21 4.91 2.48 -10.23
CA HIS A 21 5.18 1.53 -9.15
C HIS A 21 3.93 1.33 -8.29
N VAL A 22 3.16 2.39 -8.05
CA VAL A 22 1.89 2.34 -7.32
C VAL A 22 0.90 1.44 -8.05
N ARG A 23 0.78 1.60 -9.38
CA ARG A 23 -0.07 0.73 -10.22
C ARG A 23 0.43 -0.71 -10.27
N GLU A 24 1.74 -0.91 -10.30
CA GLU A 24 2.35 -2.25 -10.23
C GLU A 24 2.05 -2.94 -8.90
N LEU A 25 2.08 -2.22 -7.77
CA LEU A 25 1.72 -2.77 -6.46
C LEU A 25 0.28 -3.26 -6.45
N GLU A 26 -0.69 -2.44 -6.90
CA GLU A 26 -2.09 -2.87 -7.02
C GLU A 26 -2.22 -4.14 -7.84
N ARG A 27 -1.59 -4.18 -9.03
CA ARG A 27 -1.64 -5.37 -9.89
C ARG A 27 -1.12 -6.62 -9.18
N LYS A 28 -0.05 -6.51 -8.38
CA LYS A 28 0.48 -7.63 -7.58
C LYS A 28 -0.51 -8.05 -6.50
N ILE A 29 -1.11 -7.10 -5.79
CA ILE A 29 -2.11 -7.38 -4.75
C ILE A 29 -3.35 -8.06 -5.36
N ASP A 30 -3.81 -7.61 -6.52
CA ASP A 30 -4.92 -8.23 -7.26
C ASP A 30 -4.59 -9.65 -7.73
N MET A 31 -3.33 -9.96 -8.03
CA MET A 31 -2.90 -11.33 -8.31
C MET A 31 -2.96 -12.20 -7.04
N VAL A 32 -2.47 -11.70 -5.91
CA VAL A 32 -2.56 -12.42 -4.63
C VAL A 32 -4.03 -12.65 -4.25
N LYS A 33 -4.87 -11.62 -4.34
CA LYS A 33 -6.31 -11.72 -4.03
C LYS A 33 -7.03 -12.77 -4.89
N ARG A 34 -6.62 -12.96 -6.14
CA ARG A 34 -7.23 -13.94 -7.04
C ARG A 34 -6.72 -15.37 -6.82
N ASN A 35 -5.42 -15.52 -6.56
CA ASN A 35 -4.78 -16.83 -6.55
C ASN A 35 -4.63 -17.41 -5.14
N GLU A 36 -4.43 -16.56 -4.14
CA GLU A 36 -4.14 -16.91 -2.74
C GLU A 36 -4.95 -15.99 -1.78
N PRO A 37 -6.29 -15.93 -1.90
CA PRO A 37 -7.12 -14.99 -1.15
C PRO A 37 -7.00 -15.16 0.37
N GLU A 38 -6.65 -16.34 0.84
CA GLU A 38 -6.41 -16.64 2.26
C GLU A 38 -5.20 -15.90 2.86
N LEU A 39 -4.26 -15.43 2.05
CA LEU A 39 -3.16 -14.57 2.51
C LEU A 39 -3.61 -13.14 2.81
N LEU A 40 -4.76 -12.70 2.28
CA LEU A 40 -5.31 -11.34 2.44
C LEU A 40 -6.58 -11.34 3.30
N ARG A 41 -6.66 -12.21 4.31
CA ARG A 41 -7.79 -12.29 5.24
C ARG A 41 -7.96 -11.01 6.06
N GLY A 42 -9.20 -10.73 6.43
CA GLY A 42 -9.57 -9.58 7.24
C GLY A 42 -9.45 -8.26 6.48
N LYS A 43 -9.27 -7.17 7.24
CA LYS A 43 -9.07 -5.84 6.67
C LYS A 43 -7.69 -5.77 6.04
N THR A 44 -7.59 -5.31 4.79
CA THR A 44 -6.29 -5.16 4.10
C THR A 44 -5.86 -3.71 4.08
N ILE A 45 -4.70 -3.41 4.67
CA ILE A 45 -3.99 -2.13 4.55
C ILE A 45 -2.88 -2.27 3.51
N LYS A 46 -2.95 -1.46 2.47
CA LYS A 46 -1.95 -1.36 1.40
C LYS A 46 -0.96 -0.27 1.75
N THR A 47 0.34 -0.53 1.70
CA THR A 47 1.36 0.45 2.08
C THR A 47 2.55 0.51 1.14
N ILE A 48 3.17 1.68 1.04
CA ILE A 48 4.46 1.89 0.40
C ILE A 48 5.34 2.69 1.35
N TYR A 49 6.58 2.24 1.55
CA TYR A 49 7.62 3.06 2.17
C TYR A 49 8.61 3.52 1.10
N ALA A 50 8.87 4.82 0.99
CA ALA A 50 9.77 5.37 -0.01
C ALA A 50 10.76 6.38 0.57
N MET A 51 12.02 6.35 0.13
CA MET A 51 12.98 7.41 0.50
C MET A 51 12.62 8.75 -0.15
N TRP A 52 12.08 8.71 -1.37
CA TRP A 52 11.56 9.86 -2.10
C TRP A 52 10.41 9.46 -3.01
N ALA A 53 9.41 10.33 -3.18
CA ALA A 53 8.25 10.10 -4.02
C ALA A 53 7.97 11.29 -4.94
N HIS A 54 7.75 11.02 -6.23
CA HIS A 54 7.22 12.02 -7.16
C HIS A 54 5.85 12.52 -6.68
N PRO A 55 5.51 13.81 -6.85
CA PRO A 55 4.19 14.34 -6.49
C PRO A 55 3.03 13.54 -7.11
N GLU A 56 3.16 13.14 -8.38
CA GLU A 56 2.17 12.30 -9.07
C GLU A 56 1.99 10.92 -8.41
N ALA A 57 3.05 10.37 -7.81
CA ALA A 57 2.95 9.12 -7.09
C ALA A 57 2.23 9.30 -5.75
N VAL A 58 2.38 10.46 -5.11
CA VAL A 58 1.62 10.81 -3.90
C VAL A 58 0.14 10.91 -4.22
N GLU A 59 -0.22 11.59 -5.31
CA GLU A 59 -1.62 11.70 -5.76
C GLU A 59 -2.20 10.33 -6.15
N GLU A 60 -1.44 9.49 -6.86
CA GLU A 60 -1.86 8.13 -7.19
C GLU A 60 -2.05 7.26 -5.93
N CYS A 61 -1.19 7.40 -4.91
CA CYS A 61 -1.38 6.71 -3.63
C CYS A 61 -2.66 7.16 -2.92
N LYS A 62 -2.98 8.47 -2.92
CA LYS A 62 -4.25 8.98 -2.36
C LYS A 62 -5.44 8.40 -3.09
N ALA A 63 -5.44 8.43 -4.42
CA ALA A 63 -6.53 7.94 -5.25
C ALA A 63 -6.81 6.43 -5.05
N ARG A 64 -5.81 5.67 -4.62
CA ARG A 64 -5.89 4.21 -4.40
C ARG A 64 -5.93 3.80 -2.94
N GLU A 65 -6.01 4.76 -2.02
CA GLU A 65 -6.00 4.52 -0.57
C GLU A 65 -4.78 3.71 -0.10
N ILE A 66 -3.61 3.98 -0.70
CA ILE A 66 -2.34 3.38 -0.29
C ILE A 66 -1.67 4.27 0.74
N TRP A 67 -1.29 3.68 1.86
CA TRP A 67 -0.56 4.34 2.94
C TRP A 67 0.92 4.54 2.59
N LEU A 68 1.29 5.77 2.25
CA LEU A 68 2.62 6.16 1.80
C LEU A 68 3.39 6.86 2.91
N ASN A 69 4.53 6.28 3.27
CA ASN A 69 5.45 6.82 4.26
C ASN A 69 6.82 7.12 3.64
N THR A 70 7.46 8.15 4.18
CA THR A 70 8.88 8.47 3.98
C THR A 70 9.58 8.49 5.34
N PRO A 71 10.92 8.52 5.41
CA PRO A 71 11.63 8.50 6.70
C PRO A 71 11.14 9.52 7.73
N ASN A 72 10.71 10.70 7.28
CA ASN A 72 10.39 11.83 8.16
C ASN A 72 8.92 12.25 8.10
N LYS A 73 8.10 11.63 7.24
CA LYS A 73 6.75 12.10 6.98
C LYS A 73 5.83 11.00 6.45
N GLU A 74 4.66 10.92 7.04
CA GLU A 74 3.48 10.26 6.48
C GLU A 74 2.89 11.15 5.38
N LEU A 75 2.90 10.69 4.12
CA LEU A 75 2.44 11.47 2.96
C LEU A 75 0.97 11.23 2.61
N THR A 76 0.44 10.06 2.96
CA THR A 76 -1.00 9.72 2.88
C THR A 76 -1.39 8.99 4.15
N ARG A 77 -2.69 8.90 4.45
CA ARG A 77 -3.19 8.17 5.63
C ARG A 77 -3.81 6.84 5.23
N PRO A 78 -3.69 5.79 6.05
CA PRO A 78 -4.42 4.55 5.82
C PRO A 78 -5.91 4.78 6.10
N ASN A 79 -6.80 4.18 5.31
CA ASN A 79 -8.24 4.19 5.60
C ASN A 79 -8.55 3.21 6.75
N ILE A 80 -8.28 3.65 7.98
CA ILE A 80 -8.62 2.93 9.20
C ILE A 80 -9.91 3.52 9.75
N GLN A 81 -11.05 3.15 9.18
CA GLN A 81 -12.31 3.30 9.93
C GLN A 81 -12.20 2.46 11.21
N THR A 82 -12.06 3.14 12.35
CA THR A 82 -12.34 2.61 13.68
C THR A 82 -13.85 2.48 13.81
N GLN A 83 -14.33 1.27 14.08
CA GLN A 83 -15.69 1.04 14.55
C GLN A 83 -15.86 1.64 15.94
#